data_AF-A0A8S3G6V1-F1
#
_entry.id   AF-A0A8S3G6V1-F1
#
_cell.length_a   1.000
_cell.length_b   1.000
_cell.length_c   1.000
_cell.angle_alpha   90.00
_cell.angle_beta   90.00
_cell.angle_gamma   90.00
#
_symmetry.space_group_name_H-M   'P 1'
#
loop_
_entity.id
_entity.type
_entity.pdbx_description
1 polymer ?
#
loop_
_entity_poly.entity_id
_entity_poly.type
_entity_poly.pdbx_seq_one_letter_code
_entity_poly.pdbx_strand_id
1 'polypeptide(L)'
;MSGAQPKACQLLGCVGVIAEVSEEAARKRYNQGWCQELIYDLNQVVARIRECREKKLGTSIGYVGNVVDLWERLAKEKDTLVDLGSDQTSCHTPYQGGYYPVQLSYDDARQLMKNDPKKFKELVHE
;
A
#
# COMPACT_ATOMS: atom_id res chain seq x y z
N MET A 1 -12.45 -5.81 -1.84
CA MET A 1 -12.64 -5.19 -3.18
C MET A 1 -11.33 -4.63 -3.71
N SER A 2 -10.54 -3.92 -2.89
CA SER A 2 -9.22 -3.35 -3.26
C SER A 2 -8.25 -4.29 -3.96
N GLY A 3 -8.24 -5.58 -3.58
CA GLY A 3 -7.35 -6.58 -4.18
C GLY A 3 -7.44 -6.78 -5.69
N ALA A 4 -8.45 -6.24 -6.39
CA ALA A 4 -8.55 -6.28 -7.85
C ALA A 4 -7.73 -5.19 -8.56
N GLN A 5 -7.37 -4.11 -7.87
CA GLN A 5 -6.61 -2.98 -8.44
C GLN A 5 -5.27 -3.39 -9.07
N PRO A 6 -4.42 -4.23 -8.43
CA PRO A 6 -3.15 -4.64 -9.02
C PRO A 6 -3.35 -5.31 -10.40
N LYS A 7 -4.34 -6.20 -10.51
CA LYS A 7 -4.65 -6.88 -11.76
C LYS A 7 -5.16 -5.92 -12.84
N ALA A 8 -5.96 -4.94 -12.45
CA ALA A 8 -6.44 -3.92 -13.37
C ALA A 8 -5.29 -3.08 -13.94
N CYS A 9 -4.34 -2.64 -13.10
CA CYS A 9 -3.15 -1.92 -13.55
C CYS A 9 -2.34 -2.75 -14.57
N GLN A 10 -2.12 -4.04 -14.28
CA GLN A 10 -1.42 -4.94 -15.19
C GLN A 10 -2.12 -5.01 -16.57
N LEU A 11 -3.44 -5.20 -16.59
CA LEU A 11 -4.21 -5.33 -17.83
C LEU A 11 -4.25 -4.03 -18.65
N LEU A 12 -4.21 -2.88 -17.98
CA LEU A 12 -4.17 -1.56 -18.62
C LEU A 12 -2.76 -1.14 -19.05
N GLY A 13 -1.73 -1.96 -18.76
CA GLY A 13 -0.34 -1.63 -19.07
C GLY A 13 0.27 -0.56 -18.16
N CYS A 14 -0.36 -0.27 -17.02
CA CYS A 14 0.13 0.69 -16.03
C CYS A 14 1.16 0.05 -15.10
N VAL A 15 1.98 0.88 -14.45
CA VAL A 15 2.75 0.47 -13.27
C VAL A 15 1.88 0.76 -12.04
N GLY A 16 1.23 -0.26 -11.50
CA GLY A 16 0.40 -0.12 -10.29
C GLY A 16 1.21 -0.38 -9.03
N VAL A 17 1.15 0.51 -8.04
CA VAL A 17 1.73 0.26 -6.70
C VAL A 17 0.62 0.24 -5.67
N ILE A 18 0.49 -0.87 -4.94
CA ILE A 18 -0.56 -1.10 -3.96
C ILE A 18 0.11 -1.32 -2.61
N ALA A 19 -0.04 -0.35 -1.71
CA ALA A 19 0.37 -0.48 -0.32
C ALA A 19 -0.67 -1.30 0.46
N GLU A 20 -0.21 -2.27 1.24
CA GLU A 20 -1.03 -3.11 2.09
C GLU A 20 -0.25 -3.46 3.37
N VAL A 21 -0.80 -3.09 4.53
CA VAL A 21 -0.17 -3.34 5.84
C VAL A 21 -0.28 -4.81 6.26
N SER A 22 -1.30 -5.53 5.78
CA SER A 22 -1.47 -6.95 6.04
C SER A 22 -0.70 -7.80 5.04
N GLU A 23 0.46 -8.31 5.46
CA GLU A 23 1.28 -9.21 4.62
C GLU A 23 0.49 -10.43 4.15
N GLU A 24 -0.42 -10.96 4.99
CA GLU A 24 -1.31 -12.06 4.62
C GLU A 24 -2.19 -11.69 3.41
N ALA A 25 -2.78 -10.49 3.41
CA ALA A 25 -3.61 -10.01 2.32
C ALA A 25 -2.78 -9.79 1.04
N ALA A 26 -1.59 -9.20 1.17
CA ALA A 26 -0.67 -8.97 0.05
C ALA A 26 -0.22 -10.30 -0.58
N ARG A 27 0.25 -11.26 0.23
CA ARG A 27 0.64 -12.61 -0.21
C ARG A 27 -0.50 -13.36 -0.85
N LYS A 28 -1.72 -13.24 -0.33
CA LYS A 28 -2.89 -13.86 -0.96
C LYS A 28 -3.09 -13.38 -2.39
N ARG A 29 -2.90 -12.08 -2.67
CA ARG A 29 -3.03 -11.53 -4.05
C ARG A 29 -1.87 -11.91 -4.94
N TYR A 30 -0.66 -11.96 -4.39
CA TYR A 30 0.51 -12.48 -5.10
C TYR A 30 0.31 -13.95 -5.52
N ASN A 31 -0.08 -14.82 -4.59
CA ASN A 31 -0.31 -16.24 -4.85
C ASN A 31 -1.45 -16.49 -5.84
N GLN A 32 -2.44 -15.60 -5.91
CA GLN A 32 -3.51 -15.65 -6.89
C GLN A 32 -3.07 -15.20 -8.30
N GLY A 33 -1.86 -14.67 -8.45
CA GLY A 33 -1.39 -14.03 -9.69
C GLY A 33 -2.09 -12.70 -9.98
N TRP A 34 -2.73 -12.12 -8.97
CA TRP A 34 -3.40 -10.82 -9.08
C TRP A 34 -2.42 -9.67 -8.86
N CYS A 35 -1.39 -9.89 -8.04
CA CYS A 35 -0.24 -9.00 -7.90
C CYS A 35 1.04 -9.69 -8.42
N GLN A 36 1.88 -9.00 -9.20
CA GLN A 36 3.06 -9.60 -9.85
C GLN A 36 4.27 -9.73 -8.93
N GLU A 37 4.46 -8.81 -8.00
CA GLU A 37 5.62 -8.79 -7.11
C GLU A 37 5.24 -8.20 -5.74
N LEU A 38 6.00 -8.57 -4.72
CA LEU A 38 5.91 -8.01 -3.38
C LEU A 38 7.24 -7.39 -2.99
N ILE A 39 7.20 -6.16 -2.47
CA ILE A 39 8.37 -5.40 -2.03
C ILE A 39 8.09 -4.87 -0.62
N TYR A 40 9.13 -4.87 0.22
CA TYR A 40 9.05 -4.47 1.63
C TYR A 40 9.83 -3.19 1.93
N ASP A 41 10.69 -2.77 1.00
CA ASP A 41 11.51 -1.56 1.13
C ASP A 41 11.07 -0.49 0.13
N LEU A 42 10.89 0.72 0.64
CA LEU A 42 10.42 1.86 -0.14
C LEU A 42 11.41 2.31 -1.23
N ASN A 43 12.72 2.17 -1.00
CA ASN A 43 13.71 2.51 -2.02
C ASN A 43 13.66 1.51 -3.18
N GLN A 44 13.42 0.24 -2.90
CA GLN A 44 13.17 -0.77 -3.93
C GLN A 44 11.89 -0.49 -4.70
N VAL A 45 10.79 -0.06 -4.06
CA VAL A 45 9.56 0.36 -4.75
C VAL A 45 9.85 1.50 -5.74
N VAL A 46 10.55 2.54 -5.28
CA VAL A 46 10.91 3.69 -6.12
C VAL A 46 11.82 3.29 -7.29
N ALA A 47 12.86 2.49 -7.04
CA ALA A 47 13.74 2.00 -8.09
C ALA A 47 12.98 1.18 -9.13
N ARG A 48 12.03 0.37 -8.68
CA ARG A 48 11.22 -0.49 -9.52
C ARG A 48 10.22 0.27 -10.38
N ILE A 49 9.57 1.31 -9.83
CA ILE A 49 8.72 2.22 -10.61
C ILE A 49 9.52 2.81 -11.79
N ARG A 50 10.74 3.30 -11.52
CA ARG A 50 11.61 3.89 -12.55
C ARG A 50 11.97 2.88 -13.63
N GLU A 51 12.41 1.69 -13.23
CA GLU A 51 12.78 0.61 -14.15
C GLU A 51 11.60 0.22 -15.05
N CYS A 52 10.42 0.03 -14.48
CA CYS A 52 9.23 -0.34 -15.25
C CYS A 52 8.79 0.78 -16.21
N ARG A 53 8.90 2.05 -15.78
CA ARG A 53 8.58 3.21 -16.64
C ARG A 53 9.55 3.31 -17.82
N GLU A 54 10.85 3.17 -17.58
CA GLU A 54 11.88 3.19 -18.62
C GLU A 54 11.64 2.09 -19.64
N LYS A 55 11.35 0.87 -19.17
CA LYS A 55 11.09 -0.31 -20.01
C LYS A 55 9.68 -0.35 -20.60
N LYS A 56 8.80 0.61 -20.27
CA LYS A 56 7.37 0.61 -20.61
C LYS A 56 6.68 -0.71 -20.26
N LEU A 57 7.02 -1.26 -19.09
CA LEU A 57 6.52 -2.53 -18.60
C LEU A 57 5.34 -2.30 -17.65
N GLY A 58 4.13 -2.63 -18.12
CA GLY A 58 2.96 -2.71 -17.25
C GLY A 58 3.10 -3.84 -16.23
N THR A 59 2.97 -3.52 -14.94
CA THR A 59 3.10 -4.48 -13.84
C THR A 59 2.33 -3.99 -12.62
N SER A 60 2.25 -4.84 -11.59
CA SER A 60 1.71 -4.44 -10.30
C SER A 60 2.66 -4.83 -9.16
N ILE A 61 2.97 -3.85 -8.32
CA ILE A 61 3.86 -3.94 -7.17
C ILE A 61 3.01 -3.89 -5.91
N GLY A 62 3.05 -4.95 -5.10
CA GLY A 62 2.49 -4.93 -3.75
C GLY A 62 3.55 -4.45 -2.78
N TYR A 63 3.40 -3.24 -2.24
CA TYR A 63 4.23 -2.77 -1.15
C TYR A 63 3.64 -3.25 0.19
N VAL A 64 4.38 -4.07 0.92
CA VAL A 64 3.96 -4.53 2.25
C VAL A 64 4.37 -3.49 3.28
N GLY A 65 3.45 -2.59 3.62
CA GLY A 65 3.69 -1.43 4.47
C GLY A 65 2.54 -0.43 4.40
N ASN A 66 2.68 0.70 5.10
CA ASN A 66 1.62 1.70 5.18
C ASN A 66 1.60 2.58 3.91
N VAL A 67 0.41 2.90 3.42
CA VAL A 67 0.23 3.78 2.26
C VAL A 67 0.73 5.20 2.53
N VAL A 68 0.66 5.66 3.79
CA VAL A 68 1.18 6.99 4.17
C VAL A 68 2.70 7.04 4.00
N ASP A 69 3.43 6.01 4.45
CA ASP A 69 4.89 5.94 4.23
C ASP A 69 5.25 5.98 2.74
N LEU A 70 4.45 5.29 1.90
CA LEU A 70 4.62 5.32 0.46
C LEU A 70 4.37 6.72 -0.12
N TRP A 71 3.29 7.39 0.28
CA TRP A 71 2.99 8.76 -0.15
C TRP A 71 4.08 9.74 0.26
N GLU A 72 4.51 9.73 1.52
CA GLU A 72 5.58 10.59 2.02
C GLU A 72 6.91 10.32 1.32
N ARG A 73 7.21 9.05 1.02
CA ARG A 73 8.40 8.66 0.27
C ARG A 73 8.36 9.20 -1.15
N LEU A 74 7.24 9.05 -1.85
CA LEU A 74 7.08 9.52 -3.23
C LEU A 74 7.11 11.04 -3.33
N ALA A 75 6.57 11.75 -2.33
CA ALA A 75 6.62 13.21 -2.25
C ALA A 75 8.05 13.77 -2.10
N LYS A 76 8.99 12.96 -1.60
CA LYS A 76 10.41 13.33 -1.48
C LYS A 76 11.22 13.12 -2.78
N GLU A 77 10.63 12.47 -3.78
CA GLU A 77 11.30 12.25 -5.07
C GLU A 77 11.30 13.52 -5.91
N LYS A 78 12.41 13.77 -6.61
CA LYS A 78 12.57 14.95 -7.48
C LYS A 78 11.72 14.87 -8.74
N ASP A 79 11.48 13.65 -9.21
CA ASP A 79 10.72 13.38 -10.43
C ASP A 79 9.27 13.03 -10.08
N THR A 80 8.32 13.43 -10.92
CA THR A 80 6.94 12.96 -10.79
C THR A 80 6.88 11.48 -11.15
N LEU A 81 6.76 10.64 -10.13
CA LEU A 81 6.62 9.18 -10.24
C LEU A 81 5.16 8.69 -10.21
N VAL A 82 4.22 9.57 -9.88
CA VAL A 82 2.79 9.25 -9.74
C VAL A 82 1.98 10.07 -10.73
N ASP A 83 1.35 9.39 -11.69
CA ASP A 83 0.42 10.01 -12.63
C ASP A 83 -1.02 10.04 -12.07
N LEU A 84 -1.40 9.03 -11.28
CA LEU A 84 -2.72 8.87 -10.66
C LEU A 84 -2.58 8.35 -9.23
N GLY A 85 -3.30 8.97 -8.30
CA GLY A 85 -3.39 8.56 -6.91
C GLY A 85 -4.83 8.24 -6.51
N SER A 86 -5.02 7.19 -5.72
CA SER A 86 -6.31 6.81 -5.14
C SER A 86 -6.09 6.11 -3.80
N ASP A 87 -7.17 5.90 -3.05
CA ASP A 87 -7.19 5.11 -1.83
C ASP A 87 -8.42 4.19 -1.82
N GLN A 88 -8.24 2.97 -1.34
CA GLN A 88 -9.34 2.03 -1.13
C GLN A 88 -9.19 1.28 0.20
N THR A 89 -8.57 1.92 1.18
CA THR A 89 -8.65 1.46 2.57
C THR A 89 -10.09 1.50 3.04
N SER A 90 -10.44 0.71 4.05
CA SER A 90 -11.81 0.62 4.53
C SER A 90 -12.10 1.74 5.54
N CYS A 91 -11.90 3.00 5.13
CA CYS A 91 -12.17 4.19 5.94
C CYS A 91 -13.64 4.40 6.32
N HIS A 92 -14.56 3.55 5.83
CA HIS A 92 -15.94 3.48 6.32
C HIS A 92 -16.03 2.79 7.70
N THR A 93 -15.02 2.03 8.11
CA THR A 93 -14.88 1.37 9.43
C THR A 93 -13.47 1.59 10.02
N PRO A 94 -12.99 2.84 10.10
CA PRO A 94 -11.58 3.14 10.31
C PRO A 94 -11.07 2.66 11.69
N TYR A 95 -11.95 2.64 12.70
CA TYR A 95 -11.61 2.25 14.07
C TYR A 95 -11.79 0.76 14.38
N GLN A 96 -12.23 -0.03 13.40
CA GLN A 96 -12.54 -1.45 13.55
C GLN A 96 -11.67 -2.31 12.61
N GLY A 97 -10.45 -1.84 12.34
CA GLY A 97 -9.50 -2.51 11.45
C GLY A 97 -9.71 -2.23 9.97
N GLY A 98 -10.49 -1.20 9.63
CA GLY A 98 -10.62 -0.73 8.26
C GLY A 98 -9.49 0.20 7.82
N TYR A 99 -8.84 0.88 8.76
CA TYR A 99 -7.67 1.73 8.56
C TYR A 99 -6.62 1.46 9.64
N TYR A 100 -5.34 1.57 9.30
CA TYR A 100 -4.23 1.33 10.21
C TYR A 100 -3.32 2.57 10.24
N PRO A 101 -3.07 3.16 11.42
CA PRO A 101 -2.26 4.37 11.55
C PRO A 101 -0.79 4.10 11.18
N VAL A 102 -0.12 5.08 10.57
CA VAL A 102 1.27 4.96 10.08
C VAL A 102 2.29 4.88 11.20
N GLN A 103 1.96 5.44 12.36
CA GLN A 103 2.80 5.51 13.55
C GLN A 103 3.06 4.14 14.20
N LEU A 104 2.32 3.09 13.78
CA LEU A 104 2.36 1.76 14.38
C LEU A 104 2.60 0.67 13.33
N SER A 105 3.26 -0.42 13.76
CA SER A 105 3.25 -1.65 12.99
C SER A 105 1.83 -2.23 12.92
N TYR A 106 1.56 -3.10 11.94
CA TYR A 106 0.27 -3.76 11.79
C TYR A 106 -0.14 -4.52 13.07
N ASP A 107 0.80 -5.23 13.70
CA ASP A 107 0.53 -6.00 14.92
C ASP A 107 0.31 -5.09 16.14
N ASP A 108 1.12 -4.04 16.30
CA ASP A 108 0.93 -3.07 17.39
C ASP A 108 -0.40 -2.35 17.27
N ALA A 109 -0.79 -1.97 16.06
CA ALA A 109 -2.08 -1.35 15.77
C ALA A 109 -3.24 -2.28 16.15
N ARG A 110 -3.16 -3.59 15.85
CA ARG A 110 -4.18 -4.58 16.25
C ARG A 110 -4.27 -4.75 17.76
N GLN A 111 -3.15 -4.71 18.47
CA GLN A 111 -3.14 -4.78 19.93
C GLN A 111 -3.73 -3.51 20.54
N LEU A 112 -3.30 -2.34 20.08
CA LEU A 112 -3.77 -1.05 20.58
C LEU A 112 -5.27 -0.87 20.33
N MET A 113 -5.78 -1.26 19.18
CA MET A 113 -7.21 -1.20 18.85
C MET A 113 -8.09 -1.96 19.87
N LYS A 114 -7.56 -3.03 20.47
CA LYS A 114 -8.25 -3.79 21.53
C LYS A 114 -8.03 -3.20 22.92
N ASN A 115 -6.79 -2.83 23.23
CA ASN A 115 -6.37 -2.50 24.58
C ASN A 115 -6.60 -1.02 24.94
N ASP A 116 -6.49 -0.13 23.96
CA ASP A 116 -6.77 1.31 24.10
C ASP A 116 -7.41 1.87 22.82
N PRO A 117 -8.72 1.63 22.61
CA PRO A 117 -9.44 2.10 21.44
C PRO A 117 -9.47 3.62 21.30
N LYS A 118 -9.31 4.36 22.41
CA LYS A 118 -9.29 5.83 22.38
C LYS A 118 -8.00 6.32 21.74
N LYS A 119 -6.85 5.83 22.21
CA LYS A 119 -5.55 6.17 21.62
C LYS A 119 -5.43 5.68 20.17
N PHE A 120 -5.99 4.51 19.86
CA PHE A 120 -6.06 4.05 18.47
C PHE A 120 -6.78 5.05 17.56
N LYS A 121 -7.94 5.58 17.99
CA LYS A 121 -8.69 6.59 17.24
C LYS A 121 -7.91 7.89 17.06
N GLU A 122 -7.20 8.33 18.10
CA GLU A 122 -6.34 9.52 18.04
C GLU A 122 -5.27 9.37 16.96
N LEU A 123 -4.55 8.24 16.95
CA LEU A 123 -3.52 7.96 15.93
C LEU A 123 -4.08 7.79 14.52
N VAL A 124 -5.31 7.28 14.38
CA VAL A 124 -5.98 7.19 13.06
C VAL A 124 -6.28 8.57 12.47
N HIS A 125 -6.39 9.61 13.30
CA HIS A 125 -6.69 10.98 12.88
C HIS A 125 -5.44 11.86 12.68
N GLU A 126 -4.28 11.44 13.17
CA GLU A 126 -3.00 12.15 13.07
C GLU A 126 -2.38 12.04 11.67
#